data_AF-A0A0Q4XPB3-F1
#
_entry.id   AF-A0A0Q4XPB3-F1
#
_cell.length_a   1.000
_cell.length_b   1.000
_cell.length_c   1.000
_cell.angle_alpha   90.00
_cell.angle_beta   90.00
_cell.angle_gamma   90.00
#
_symmetry.space_group_name_H-M   'P 1'
#
loop_
_entity.id
_entity.type
_entity.pdbx_description
1 polymer ?
#
loop_
_entity_poly.entity_id
_entity_poly.type
_entity_poly.pdbx_seq_one_letter_code
_entity_poly.pdbx_strand_id
1 'polypeptide(L)' 'MNIASTSAVQSATAGVAASGPTADAVQILVLKKALDAQAAAAATLIQSLPAVPRLATDGSLGTRLNTYA' A
#
# COMPACT_ATOMS: atom_id res chain seq x y z
N MET A 1 -3.64 30.94 -8.35
CA MET A 1 -4.37 29.66 -8.33
C MET A 1 -5.03 29.54 -6.96
N ASN A 2 -6.36 29.73 -6.88
CA ASN A 2 -7.13 29.79 -5.64
C ASN A 2 -7.70 28.41 -5.30
N ILE A 3 -6.89 27.60 -4.62
CA ILE A 3 -7.23 26.19 -4.30
C ILE A 3 -8.13 26.09 -3.06
N ALA A 4 -8.40 27.22 -2.41
CA ALA A 4 -9.22 27.29 -1.20
C ALA A 4 -10.73 27.51 -1.49
N SER A 5 -11.11 27.89 -2.71
CA SER A 5 -12.51 28.22 -3.05
C SER A 5 -13.15 27.31 -4.10
N THR A 6 -12.48 26.24 -4.51
CA THR A 6 -13.16 25.20 -5.28
C THR A 6 -14.19 24.54 -4.38
N SER A 7 -15.44 24.45 -4.84
CA SER A 7 -16.55 23.91 -4.06
C SER A 7 -16.25 22.53 -3.44
N ALA A 8 -15.41 21.73 -4.12
CA ALA A 8 -14.90 20.45 -3.63
C ALA A 8 -14.08 20.57 -2.33
N VAL A 9 -13.24 21.61 -2.21
CA VAL A 9 -12.43 21.87 -1.01
C VAL A 9 -13.31 22.41 0.11
N GLN A 10 -14.26 23.30 -0.18
CA GLN A 10 -15.25 23.75 0.81
C GLN A 10 -16.13 22.61 1.34
N SER A 11 -16.59 21.69 0.48
CA SER A 11 -17.35 20.51 0.91
C SER A 11 -16.51 19.54 1.75
N ALA A 12 -15.24 19.37 1.41
CA ALA A 12 -14.32 18.55 2.20
C ALA A 12 -14.05 19.19 3.58
N THR A 13 -13.84 20.51 3.63
CA THR A 13 -13.62 21.28 4.87
C THR A 13 -14.87 21.34 5.75
N ALA A 14 -16.06 21.46 5.17
CA ALA A 14 -17.33 21.42 5.92
C ALA A 14 -17.58 20.03 6.54
N GLY A 15 -17.20 18.96 5.84
CA GLY A 15 -17.31 17.58 6.36
C GLY A 15 -16.38 17.29 7.53
N VAL A 16 -15.17 17.87 7.56
CA VAL A 16 -14.22 17.74 8.69
C VAL A 16 -14.57 18.67 9.85
N ALA A 17 -15.16 19.85 9.60
CA ALA A 17 -15.60 20.75 10.66
C ALA A 17 -16.85 20.23 11.41
N ALA A 18 -17.64 19.35 10.78
CA ALA A 18 -18.79 18.67 11.39
C ALA A 18 -18.42 17.42 12.20
N SER A 19 -17.13 17.07 12.26
CA SER A 19 -16.64 15.88 12.95
C SER A 19 -16.62 16.08 14.47
N GLY A 20 -17.65 15.60 15.17
CA GLY A 20 -17.57 15.37 16.63
C GLY A 20 -16.63 14.18 16.95
N PRO A 21 -16.38 13.85 18.23
CA PRO A 21 -15.44 12.78 18.64
C PRO A 21 -15.71 11.41 17.98
N THR A 22 -16.95 11.15 17.57
CA THR A 22 -17.34 9.97 16.79
C THR A 22 -16.77 9.96 15.38
N ALA A 23 -16.65 11.12 14.73
CA ALA A 23 -16.14 11.22 13.37
C ALA A 23 -14.60 11.10 13.32
N ASP A 24 -13.87 11.56 14.33
CA ASP A 24 -12.44 11.26 14.48
C ASP A 24 -12.21 9.75 14.63
N ALA A 25 -13.02 9.09 15.45
CA ALA A 25 -12.97 7.64 15.60
C ALA A 25 -13.26 6.91 14.28
N VAL A 26 -14.27 7.35 13.52
CA VAL A 26 -14.58 6.80 12.20
C VAL A 26 -13.45 7.04 11.20
N GLN A 27 -12.82 8.22 11.18
CA GLN A 27 -11.69 8.50 10.31
C GLN A 27 -10.48 7.61 10.64
N ILE A 28 -10.19 7.36 11.93
CA ILE A 28 -9.15 6.42 12.35
C ILE A 28 -9.50 4.99 11.94
N LEU A 29 -10.77 4.58 12.03
CA LEU A 29 -11.22 3.25 11.60
C LEU A 29 -11.13 3.07 10.09
N VAL A 30 -11.48 4.10 9.30
CA VAL A 30 -11.33 4.09 7.85
C VAL A 30 -9.86 4.03 7.47
N LEU A 31 -8.99 4.80 8.15
CA LEU A 31 -7.55 4.73 7.95
C LEU A 31 -6.99 3.34 8.28
N LYS A 32 -7.39 2.75 9.40
CA LYS A 32 -7.04 1.36 9.73
C LYS A 32 -7.47 0.39 8.64
N LYS A 33 -8.72 0.50 8.17
CA LYS A 33 -9.23 -0.38 7.11
C LYS A 33 -8.46 -0.21 5.79
N ALA A 34 -8.07 1.02 5.45
CA ALA A 34 -7.23 1.28 4.28
C ALA A 34 -5.85 0.62 4.43
N LEU A 35 -5.24 0.70 5.61
CA LEU A 35 -3.97 0.02 5.91
C LEU A 35 -4.11 -1.51 5.83
N ASP A 36 -5.18 -2.08 6.40
CA ASP A 36 -5.43 -3.53 6.33
C ASP A 36 -5.64 -4.00 4.89
N ALA A 37 -6.37 -3.22 4.08
CA ALA A 37 -6.56 -3.51 2.66
C ALA A 37 -5.23 -3.42 1.88
N GLN A 38 -4.38 -2.44 2.21
CA GLN A 38 -3.06 -2.29 1.61
C GLN A 38 -2.13 -3.45 2.01
N ALA A 39 -2.19 -3.92 3.26
CA ALA A 39 -1.45 -5.07 3.72
C ALA A 39 -1.87 -6.36 3.00
N ALA A 40 -3.16 -6.57 2.78
CA ALA A 40 -3.67 -7.71 2.01
C ALA A 40 -3.20 -7.68 0.54
N ALA A 41 -3.21 -6.49 -0.08
CA ALA A 41 -2.69 -6.30 -1.43
C ALA A 41 -1.17 -6.56 -1.47
N ALA A 42 -0.41 -6.07 -0.50
CA ALA A 42 1.02 -6.31 -0.38
C ALA A 42 1.33 -7.81 -0.17
N ALA A 43 0.56 -8.52 0.66
CA ALA A 43 0.72 -9.96 0.85
C ALA A 43 0.47 -10.73 -0.45
N THR A 44 -0.54 -10.34 -1.23
CA THR A 44 -0.83 -10.92 -2.54
C THR A 44 0.32 -10.69 -3.52
N LEU A 45 0.89 -9.48 -3.53
CA LEU A 45 2.07 -9.17 -4.34
C LEU A 45 3.25 -10.05 -3.92
N ILE A 46 3.51 -10.22 -2.62
CA ILE A 46 4.58 -11.09 -2.13
C ILE A 46 4.36 -12.55 -2.55
N GLN A 47 3.12 -13.04 -2.44
CA GLN A 47 2.76 -14.40 -2.86
C GLN A 47 2.91 -14.61 -4.37
N SER A 48 2.77 -13.53 -5.16
CA SER A 48 2.94 -13.55 -6.61
C SER A 48 4.39 -13.56 -7.07
N LEU A 49 5.37 -13.40 -6.15
CA LEU A 49 6.77 -13.50 -6.56
C LEU A 49 7.03 -14.92 -7.09
N PRO A 50 7.67 -15.05 -8.27
CA PRO A 50 8.06 -16.34 -8.79
C PRO A 50 9.04 -17.03 -7.82
N ALA A 51 8.94 -18.34 -7.71
CA ALA A 51 9.86 -19.13 -6.91
C ALA A 51 11.30 -18.86 -7.35
N VAL A 52 12.17 -18.51 -6.39
CA VAL A 52 13.59 -18.26 -6.67
C VAL A 52 14.22 -19.55 -7.19
N PRO A 53 14.81 -19.56 -8.40
CA PRO A 53 15.42 -20.76 -8.93
C PRO A 53 16.59 -21.21 -8.06
N ARG A 54 16.68 -22.52 -7.82
CA ARG A 54 17.81 -23.08 -7.10
C ARG A 54 19.06 -22.95 -7.96
N LEU A 55 20.14 -22.49 -7.35
CA LEU A 55 21.47 -22.49 -7.97
C LEU A 55 21.84 -23.93 -8.35
N ALA A 56 22.47 -24.12 -9.51
CA ALA A 56 22.95 -25.43 -9.89
C ALA A 56 24.06 -25.85 -8.92
N THR A 57 23.95 -27.04 -8.34
CA THR A 57 24.91 -27.60 -7.37
C THR A 57 26.11 -28.25 -8.04
N ASP A 58 26.00 -28.55 -9.33
CA ASP A 58 26.98 -29.30 -10.11
C ASP A 58 27.28 -28.60 -11.44
N GLY A 59 28.55 -28.65 -11.86
CA GLY A 59 29.03 -28.04 -13.10
C GLY A 59 29.65 -26.65 -12.93
N SER A 60 30.63 -26.32 -13.79
CA SER A 60 31.46 -25.11 -13.70
C SER A 60 30.72 -23.80 -14.00
N LEU A 61 29.64 -23.85 -14.79
CA LEU A 61 28.92 -22.66 -15.25
C LEU A 61 27.74 -22.29 -14.34
N GLY A 62 26.90 -23.26 -13.98
CA GLY A 62 25.69 -23.01 -13.18
C GLY A 62 25.93 -22.71 -11.69
N THR A 63 27.12 -23.03 -11.18
CA THR A 63 27.54 -22.71 -9.79
C THR A 63 28.14 -21.30 -9.66
N ARG A 64 28.61 -20.71 -10.77
CA ARG A 64 29.37 -19.45 -10.78
C ARG A 64 28.55 -18.27 -11.29
N LEU A 65 27.43 -18.53 -11.97
CA LEU A 65 26.58 -17.49 -12.53
C LEU A 65 25.28 -17.40 -11.72
N ASN A 66 25.10 -16.32 -10.97
CA ASN A 66 23.81 -15.97 -10.38
C ASN A 66 23.13 -14.91 -11.26
N THR A 67 22.16 -15.33 -12.08
CA THR A 67 21.39 -14.41 -12.95
C THR A 67 20.25 -13.70 -12.21
N TYR A 68 20.15 -13.89 -10.89
CA TYR A 68 19.12 -13.32 -10.00
C TYR A 68 19.72 -12.41 -8.90
N ALA A 69 21.02 -12.09 -8.96
CA ALA A 69 21.70 -11.19 -8.02
C ALA A 69 21.75 -9.75 -8.53
#